data_AF-A0A7K4X1M3-F1
#
_entry.id   AF-A0A7K4X1M3-F1
#
_cell.length_a   1.000
_cell.length_b   1.000
_cell.length_c   1.000
_cell.angle_alpha   90.00
_cell.angle_beta   90.00
_cell.angle_gamma   90.00
#
_symmetry.space_group_name_H-M   'P 1'
#
loop_
_entity.id
_entity.type
_entity.pdbx_description
1 polymer ?
#
loop_
_entity_poly.entity_id
_entity_poly.type
_entity_poly.pdbx_seq_one_letter_code
_entity_poly.pdbx_strand_id
1 'polypeptide(L)' 'MTHWFHRNPLKATAPVSFNYYGVATTPAATKVCNDLRLSRTRLLELFTDSSCNPEMMKNAADLYFSLLQG' A
#
# COMPACT_ATOMS: atom_id res chain seq x y z
N MET A 1 -26.42 -6.20 -21.38
CA MET A 1 -26.01 -4.91 -21.97
C MET A 1 -24.57 -4.68 -21.56
N THR A 2 -23.64 -4.50 -22.50
CA THR A 2 -22.23 -4.27 -22.19
C THR A 2 -21.92 -2.78 -22.33
N HIS A 3 -21.14 -2.23 -21.40
CA HIS A 3 -20.68 -0.85 -21.45
C HIS A 3 -19.18 -0.81 -21.80
N TRP A 4 -18.79 0.15 -22.64
CA TRP A 4 -17.38 0.42 -22.93
C TRP A 4 -16.94 1.68 -22.20
N PHE A 5 -15.81 1.57 -21.51
CA PHE A 5 -15.21 2.72 -20.86
C PHE A 5 -13.72 2.80 -21.20
N HIS A 6 -13.27 3.95 -21.70
CA HIS A 6 -11.84 4.24 -21.84
C HIS A 6 -11.14 4.18 -20.48
N ARG A 7 -9.93 3.65 -20.46
CA ARG A 7 -9.06 3.60 -19.28
C ARG A 7 -7.65 4.02 -19.68
N ASN A 8 -7.10 4.98 -18.95
CA ASN A 8 -5.67 5.28 -19.01
C ASN A 8 -4.90 4.25 -18.15
N PRO A 9 -3.58 4.09 -18.38
CA PRO A 9 -2.74 3.28 -17.51
C PRO A 9 -2.78 3.75 -16.05
N LEU A 10 -2.62 2.80 -15.11
CA LEU A 10 -2.48 3.11 -13.69
C LEU A 10 -1.18 3.86 -13.41
N LYS A 11 -1.15 4.62 -12.31
CA LYS A 11 0.05 5.35 -11.88
C LYS A 11 1.07 4.36 -11.31
N ALA A 12 2.32 4.48 -11.75
CA ALA A 12 3.46 3.79 -11.14
C ALA A 12 4.11 4.64 -10.04
N THR A 13 4.88 3.99 -9.16
CA THR A 13 5.65 4.65 -8.09
C THR A 13 6.91 3.86 -7.75
N ALA A 14 7.94 4.54 -7.24
CA ALA A 14 9.14 3.87 -6.76
C ALA A 14 8.85 3.01 -5.51
N PRO A 15 9.60 1.93 -5.26
CA PRO A 15 9.61 1.23 -3.98
C PRO A 15 10.05 2.18 -2.86
N VAL A 16 9.41 2.08 -1.69
CA VAL A 16 9.75 2.87 -0.50
C VAL A 16 10.00 1.91 0.66
N SER A 17 11.21 1.98 1.23
CA SER A 17 11.64 1.04 2.29
C SER A 17 11.19 1.42 3.69
N PHE A 18 10.84 2.69 3.91
CA PHE A 18 10.62 3.28 5.25
C PHE A 18 11.79 3.05 6.23
N ASN A 19 13.02 2.90 5.70
CA ASN A 19 14.22 2.79 6.53
C ASN A 19 14.80 4.17 6.79
N TYR A 20 14.72 4.63 8.05
CA TYR A 20 15.28 5.90 8.49
C TYR A 20 16.60 5.76 9.26
N TYR A 21 17.22 4.57 9.20
CA TYR A 21 18.50 4.28 9.86
C TYR A 21 18.48 4.70 11.34
N GLY A 22 19.48 5.47 11.79
CA GLY A 22 19.63 5.92 13.17
C GLY A 22 18.54 6.87 13.70
N VAL A 23 17.51 7.20 12.90
CA VAL A 23 16.36 7.99 13.36
C VAL A 23 15.33 7.11 14.07
N ALA A 24 15.02 5.92 13.53
CA ALA A 24 14.04 5.00 14.09
C ALA A 24 14.71 4.06 15.10
N THR A 25 15.02 4.57 16.29
CA THR A 25 15.87 3.86 17.27
C THR A 25 15.11 2.91 18.20
N THR A 26 13.79 3.08 18.34
CA THR A 26 13.00 2.24 19.23
C THR A 26 12.44 1.01 18.49
N PRO A 27 12.22 -0.12 19.21
CA PRO A 27 11.57 -1.30 18.61
C PRO A 27 10.18 -0.98 18.04
N ALA A 28 9.42 -0.11 18.71
CA ALA A 28 8.10 0.32 18.25
C ALA A 28 8.19 1.13 16.95
N ALA A 29 9.11 2.09 16.85
CA ALA A 29 9.33 2.86 15.63
C ALA A 29 9.78 1.96 14.47
N THR A 30 10.70 1.03 14.73
CA THR A 30 11.16 0.04 13.76
C THR A 30 10.01 -0.84 13.27
N LYS A 31 9.12 -1.26 14.17
CA LYS A 31 7.92 -2.05 13.83
C LYS A 31 6.99 -1.26 12.91
N VAL A 32 6.65 -0.02 13.24
CA VAL A 32 5.77 0.82 12.40
C VAL A 32 6.38 1.03 11.00
N CYS A 33 7.69 1.25 10.91
CA CYS A 33 8.37 1.35 9.61
C CYS A 33 8.25 0.07 8.78
N ASN A 34 8.37 -1.10 9.42
CA ASN A 34 8.16 -2.38 8.75
C ASN A 34 6.71 -2.58 8.31
N ASP A 35 5.75 -2.27 9.18
CA ASP A 35 4.33 -2.38 8.90
C ASP A 35 3.93 -1.45 7.74
N LEU A 36 4.46 -0.23 7.68
CA LEU A 36 4.31 0.70 6.55
C LEU A 36 4.85 0.12 5.24
N ARG A 37 6.07 -0.43 5.25
CA ARG A 37 6.66 -1.06 4.06
C ARG A 37 5.81 -2.22 3.54
N LEU A 38 5.38 -3.10 4.44
CA LEU A 38 4.62 -4.29 4.07
C LEU A 38 3.21 -3.94 3.59
N SER A 39 2.49 -3.09 4.32
CA SER A 39 1.14 -2.65 3.94
C SER A 39 1.13 -1.88 2.61
N ARG A 40 2.11 -1.00 2.36
CA ARG A 40 2.27 -0.33 1.06
C ARG A 40 2.48 -1.32 -0.07
N THR A 41 3.39 -2.28 0.13
CA THR A 41 3.71 -3.29 -0.88
C THR A 41 2.46 -4.11 -1.21
N ARG A 42 1.74 -4.57 -0.17
CA ARG A 42 0.50 -5.32 -0.34
C ARG A 42 -0.57 -4.54 -1.10
N LEU A 43 -0.77 -3.25 -0.78
CA LEU A 43 -1.74 -2.42 -1.49
C LEU A 43 -1.37 -2.26 -2.97
N LEU A 44 -0.08 -2.06 -3.28
CA LEU A 44 0.38 -1.88 -4.66
C LEU A 44 0.21 -3.14 -5.51
N GLU A 45 0.45 -4.32 -4.95
CA GLU A 45 0.24 -5.61 -5.63
C GLU A 45 -1.23 -5.81 -6.05
N LEU A 46 -2.18 -5.34 -5.24
CA LEU A 46 -3.62 -5.50 -5.51
C LEU A 46 -4.11 -4.73 -6.74
N PHE A 47 -3.39 -3.70 -7.20
CA PHE A 47 -3.81 -2.92 -8.38
C PHE A 47 -3.75 -3.71 -9.68
N THR A 48 -2.95 -4.77 -9.74
CA THR A 48 -2.79 -5.63 -10.92
C THR A 48 -3.25 -7.07 -10.65
N ASP A 49 -3.83 -7.34 -9.49
CA ASP A 49 -4.37 -8.65 -9.12
C ASP A 49 -5.80 -8.79 -9.67
N SER A 50 -6.00 -9.67 -10.64
CA SER A 50 -7.31 -9.94 -11.24
C SER A 50 -8.32 -10.58 -10.29
N SER A 51 -7.86 -11.15 -9.16
CA SER A 51 -8.71 -11.70 -8.11
C SER A 51 -9.11 -10.67 -7.06
N CYS A 52 -8.53 -9.46 -7.11
CA CYS A 52 -8.85 -8.40 -6.15
C CYS A 52 -10.30 -7.96 -6.28
N ASN A 53 -11.01 -7.98 -5.15
CA ASN A 53 -12.36 -7.46 -5.02
C ASN A 53 -12.38 -6.17 -4.18
N PRO A 54 -13.52 -5.45 -4.11
CA PRO A 54 -13.61 -4.20 -3.36
C PRO A 54 -13.29 -4.33 -1.86
N GLU A 55 -13.62 -5.45 -1.23
CA GLU A 55 -13.35 -5.70 0.18
C GLU A 55 -11.85 -5.86 0.45
N MET A 56 -11.15 -6.63 -0.39
CA MET A 56 -9.69 -6.77 -0.34
C MET A 56 -8.99 -5.42 -0.52
N MET A 57 -9.42 -4.63 -1.50
CA MET A 57 -8.88 -3.31 -1.76
C MET A 57 -9.10 -2.36 -0.57
N LYS A 58 -10.33 -2.34 -0.02
CA LYS A 58 -10.66 -1.53 1.15
C LYS A 58 -9.79 -1.90 2.36
N ASN A 59 -9.69 -3.18 2.68
CA ASN A 59 -8.92 -3.64 3.84
C ASN A 59 -7.43 -3.28 3.73
N ALA A 60 -6.83 -3.43 2.54
CA ALA A 60 -5.44 -3.04 2.31
C ALA A 60 -5.23 -1.52 2.33
N ALA A 61 -6.18 -0.76 1.77
CA ALA A 61 -6.14 0.70 1.77
C ALA A 61 -6.27 1.26 3.19
N ASP A 62 -7.25 0.79 3.97
CA ASP A 62 -7.47 1.22 5.35
C ASP A 62 -6.24 0.90 6.22
N LEU A 63 -5.63 -0.27 6.05
CA LEU A 63 -4.41 -0.64 6.78
C LEU A 63 -3.24 0.29 6.43
N TYR A 64 -2.96 0.52 5.15
CA TYR A 64 -1.83 1.37 4.76
C TYR A 64 -2.06 2.84 5.14
N PHE A 65 -3.27 3.36 4.90
CA PHE A 65 -3.56 4.78 5.16
C PHE A 65 -3.65 5.10 6.64
N SER A 66 -4.16 4.19 7.48
CA SER A 66 -4.14 4.40 8.94
C SER A 66 -2.71 4.50 9.49
N LEU A 67 -1.77 3.70 8.98
CA LEU A 67 -0.35 3.80 9.34
C LEU A 67 0.31 5.07 8.78
N LEU A 68 -0.04 5.46 7.55
CA LEU A 68 0.56 6.62 6.87
C LEU A 68 0.18 7.96 7.50
N GLN A 69 -0.99 8.04 8.15
CA GLN A 69 -1.49 9.27 8.76
C GLN A 69 -0.71 9.70 10.01
N GLY A 70 0.06 8.80 10.63
CA GLY A 70 0.88 9.08 11.82
C GLY A 70 0.07 8.97 13.10
#